data_AF-A0A6G7VQ08-F1
#
_entry.id   AF-A0A6G7VQ08-F1
#
_cell.length_a   1.000
_cell.length_b   1.000
_cell.length_c   1.000
_cell.angle_alpha   90.00
_cell.angle_beta   90.00
_cell.angle_gamma   90.00
#
_symmetry.space_group_name_H-M   'P 1'
#
loop_
_entity.id
_entity.type
_entity.pdbx_description
1 polymer ?
#
loop_
_entity_poly.entity_id
_entity_poly.type
_entity_poly.pdbx_seq_one_letter_code
_entity_poly.pdbx_strand_id
1 'polypeptide(L)'
;MPFSLRLTFEERAKLADAANGIPLGTYIKAVLFQEDLKKVRRRGTHPVADHRELARVLSALGSSRLSNNVNQLAKAVHTGSLPVNPDTESELRSACADIAAMRSMLIVALGLESEGP
;
A
#
# COMPACT_ATOMS: atom_id res chain seq x y z
N MET A 1 32.26 28.62 12.18
CA MET A 1 32.82 28.90 10.83
C MET A 1 32.50 27.72 9.91
N PRO A 2 32.20 27.94 8.62
CA PRO A 2 31.96 26.86 7.66
C PRO A 2 33.27 26.14 7.29
N PHE A 3 33.20 24.82 7.06
CA PHE A 3 34.30 23.99 6.58
C PHE A 3 33.93 23.41 5.21
N SER A 4 34.83 23.54 4.24
CA SER A 4 34.62 23.05 2.87
C SER A 4 35.33 21.71 2.69
N LEU A 5 34.58 20.67 2.32
CA LEU A 5 35.10 19.35 2.00
C LEU A 5 34.94 19.10 0.49
N ARG A 6 36.04 18.79 -0.21
CA ARG A 6 35.98 18.33 -1.60
C ARG A 6 35.61 16.85 -1.64
N LEU A 7 34.62 16.53 -2.44
CA LEU A 7 34.14 15.16 -2.67
C LEU A 7 34.03 14.94 -4.18
N THR A 8 34.44 13.78 -4.64
CA THR A 8 34.05 13.26 -5.95
C THR A 8 32.54 12.96 -5.96
N PHE A 9 31.99 12.75 -7.16
CA PHE A 9 30.58 12.40 -7.32
C PHE A 9 30.24 11.10 -6.58
N GLU A 10 31.10 10.09 -6.67
CA GLU A 10 30.90 8.79 -6.01
C GLU A 10 30.95 8.89 -4.49
N GLU A 11 31.90 9.63 -3.93
CA GLU A 11 31.99 9.84 -2.48
C GLU A 11 30.76 10.58 -1.96
N ARG A 12 30.30 11.60 -2.69
CA ARG A 12 29.09 12.34 -2.34
C ARG A 12 27.85 11.44 -2.39
N ALA A 13 27.75 10.56 -3.38
CA ALA A 13 26.65 9.59 -3.49
C ALA A 13 26.66 8.61 -2.31
N LYS A 14 27.80 8.01 -1.99
CA LYS A 14 27.95 7.12 -0.83
C LYS A 14 27.56 7.79 0.48
N LEU A 15 27.96 9.06 0.67
CA LEU A 15 27.57 9.83 1.86
C LEU A 15 26.08 10.15 1.89
N ALA A 16 25.46 10.44 0.74
CA ALA A 16 24.03 10.73 0.66
C ALA A 16 23.18 9.49 1.00
N ASP A 17 23.57 8.33 0.50
CA ASP A 17 22.93 7.05 0.81
C ASP A 17 23.09 6.71 2.30
N ALA A 18 24.31 6.83 2.83
CA ALA A 18 24.58 6.56 4.25
C ALA A 18 23.86 7.55 5.19
N ALA A 19 23.73 8.81 4.77
CA ALA A 19 22.96 9.82 5.49
C ALA A 19 21.47 9.51 5.54
N ASN A 20 20.97 8.66 4.63
CA ASN A 20 19.60 8.16 4.60
C ASN A 20 18.55 9.27 4.83
N GLY A 21 18.73 10.39 4.13
CA GLY A 21 17.81 11.51 4.19
C GLY A 21 18.05 12.53 5.31
N ILE A 22 19.07 12.35 6.14
CA ILE A 22 19.63 13.39 7.03
C ILE A 22 20.46 14.37 6.19
N PRO A 23 20.43 15.69 6.47
CA PRO A 23 21.30 16.64 5.77
C PRO A 23 22.77 16.22 5.89
N LEU A 24 23.49 16.22 4.74
CA LEU A 24 24.84 15.66 4.64
C LEU A 24 25.80 16.21 5.71
N GLY A 25 25.75 17.53 5.96
CA GLY A 25 26.59 18.17 6.99
C GLY A 25 26.28 17.71 8.41
N THR A 26 25.01 17.42 8.72
CA THR A 26 24.59 16.88 10.02
C THR A 26 25.06 15.44 10.16
N TYR A 27 24.88 14.62 9.12
CA TYR A 27 25.35 13.24 9.10
C TYR A 27 26.88 13.16 9.28
N ILE A 28 27.63 13.94 8.50
CA ILE A 28 29.10 13.97 8.54
C ILE A 28 29.60 14.37 9.94
N LYS A 29 29.01 15.40 10.56
CA LYS A 29 29.36 15.82 11.92
C LYS A 29 29.12 14.71 12.94
N ALA A 30 27.95 14.07 12.88
CA ALA A 30 27.61 13.03 13.83
C ALA A 30 28.55 11.82 13.72
N VAL A 31 28.95 11.44 12.51
CA VAL A 31 29.96 10.39 12.30
C VAL A 31 31.33 10.82 12.86
N LEU A 32 31.77 12.06 12.58
CA LEU A 32 33.08 12.56 13.02
C LEU A 32 33.19 12.71 14.55
N PHE A 33 32.11 13.09 15.22
CA PHE A 33 32.07 13.34 16.66
C PHE A 33 31.38 12.23 17.46
N GLN A 34 31.03 11.12 16.81
CA GLN A 34 30.32 9.98 17.42
C GLN A 34 29.01 10.40 18.13
N GLU A 35 28.30 11.35 17.54
CA GLU A 35 27.01 11.82 18.08
C GLU A 35 25.87 10.89 17.65
N ASP A 36 24.90 10.72 18.55
CA ASP A 36 23.67 9.98 18.22
C ASP A 36 22.83 10.74 17.20
N LEU A 37 22.68 10.14 16.02
CA LEU A 37 21.71 10.60 15.04
C LEU A 37 20.31 10.17 15.48
N LYS A 38 19.48 11.14 15.88
CA LYS A 38 18.04 10.90 16.04
C LYS A 38 17.52 10.36 14.72
N LYS A 39 17.13 9.08 14.69
CA LYS A 39 16.52 8.44 13.51
C LYS A 39 15.31 9.27 13.12
N VAL A 40 15.42 10.05 12.04
CA VAL A 40 14.27 10.75 11.47
C VAL A 40 13.37 9.68 10.88
N ARG A 41 12.31 9.36 11.62
CA ARG A 41 11.32 8.37 11.22
C ARG A 41 10.64 8.87 9.95
N ARG A 42 11.08 8.40 8.77
CA ARG A 42 10.33 8.64 7.54
C ARG A 42 9.14 7.70 7.51
N ARG A 43 7.95 8.28 7.37
CA ARG A 43 6.78 7.58 6.83
C ARG A 43 7.20 7.07 5.44
N GLY A 44 7.02 5.76 5.21
CA GLY A 44 7.71 4.97 4.17
C GLY A 44 7.91 5.67 2.83
N THR A 45 9.16 5.76 2.38
CA THR A 45 9.54 6.39 1.11
C THR A 45 9.45 5.41 -0.07
N HIS A 46 8.50 4.47 -0.03
CA HIS A 46 8.12 3.64 -1.17
C HIS A 46 6.61 3.82 -1.49
N PRO A 47 6.15 4.91 -2.15
CA PRO A 47 4.73 5.04 -2.49
C PRO A 47 4.42 5.46 -3.94
N VAL A 48 5.22 5.08 -4.95
CA VAL A 48 4.92 5.54 -6.34
C VAL A 48 4.63 4.42 -7.34
N ALA A 49 5.33 3.29 -7.28
CA ALA A 49 5.08 2.17 -8.20
C ALA A 49 3.94 1.27 -7.70
N ASP A 50 4.06 0.71 -6.48
CA ASP A 50 3.04 -0.20 -5.93
C ASP A 50 1.68 0.49 -5.72
N HIS A 51 1.65 1.72 -5.21
CA HIS A 51 0.39 2.44 -4.98
C HIS A 51 -0.40 2.67 -6.27
N ARG A 52 0.27 2.88 -7.40
CA ARG A 52 -0.43 3.14 -8.67
C ARG A 52 -1.08 1.87 -9.21
N GLU A 53 -0.38 0.76 -9.19
CA GLU A 53 -0.93 -0.53 -9.64
C GLU A 53 -1.99 -1.05 -8.67
N LEU A 54 -1.80 -0.89 -7.36
CA LEU A 54 -2.82 -1.20 -6.35
C LEU A 54 -4.08 -0.33 -6.53
N ALA A 55 -3.92 0.97 -6.83
CA ALA A 55 -5.05 1.86 -7.11
C ALA A 55 -5.78 1.48 -8.41
N ARG A 56 -5.06 1.04 -9.45
CA ARG A 56 -5.68 0.51 -10.67
C ARG A 56 -6.49 -0.74 -10.40
N VAL A 57 -5.95 -1.69 -9.63
CA VAL A 57 -6.67 -2.91 -9.24
C VAL A 57 -7.92 -2.57 -8.43
N LEU A 58 -7.82 -1.66 -7.44
CA LEU A 58 -8.97 -1.21 -6.65
C LEU A 58 -10.03 -0.52 -7.53
N SER A 59 -9.62 0.32 -8.47
CA SER A 59 -10.51 1.00 -9.42
C SER A 59 -11.20 0.01 -10.37
N ALA A 60 -10.46 -0.94 -10.93
CA ALA A 60 -11.01 -2.01 -11.76
C ALA A 60 -12.01 -2.87 -10.98
N LEU A 61 -11.70 -3.18 -9.72
CA LEU A 61 -12.61 -3.92 -8.83
C LEU A 61 -13.90 -3.14 -8.56
N GLY A 62 -13.82 -1.84 -8.25
CA GLY A 62 -15.00 -0.98 -8.07
C GLY A 62 -15.84 -0.84 -9.35
N SER A 63 -15.19 -0.76 -10.51
CA SER A 63 -15.84 -0.61 -11.82
C SER A 63 -16.52 -1.90 -12.31
N SER A 64 -16.02 -3.06 -11.89
CA SER A 64 -16.47 -4.38 -12.35
C SER A 64 -17.90 -4.74 -11.97
N ARG A 65 -18.53 -3.97 -11.04
CA ARG A 65 -19.85 -4.27 -10.45
C ARG A 65 -19.97 -5.68 -9.86
N LEU A 66 -18.85 -6.39 -9.62
CA LEU A 66 -18.84 -7.78 -9.16
C LEU A 66 -19.62 -7.96 -7.86
N SER A 67 -19.40 -7.11 -6.85
CA SER A 67 -20.15 -7.20 -5.60
C SER A 67 -21.67 -7.09 -5.79
N ASN A 68 -22.11 -6.21 -6.70
CA ASN A 68 -23.53 -6.05 -7.00
C ASN A 68 -24.10 -7.26 -7.73
N ASN A 69 -23.36 -7.81 -8.70
CA ASN A 69 -23.78 -8.98 -9.46
C ASN A 69 -23.84 -10.22 -8.57
N VAL A 70 -22.86 -10.45 -7.70
CA VAL A 70 -22.87 -11.61 -6.79
C VAL A 70 -23.96 -11.45 -5.73
N ASN A 71 -24.24 -10.24 -5.24
CA ASN A 71 -25.36 -10.00 -4.33
C ASN A 71 -26.73 -10.24 -5.00
N GLN A 72 -26.88 -9.86 -6.27
CA GLN A 72 -28.09 -10.17 -7.06
C GLN A 72 -28.26 -11.67 -7.27
N LEU A 73 -27.17 -12.39 -7.56
CA LEU A 73 -27.18 -13.85 -7.66
C LEU A 73 -27.58 -14.49 -6.33
N ALA A 74 -26.93 -14.13 -5.22
CA ALA A 74 -27.25 -14.64 -3.89
C ALA A 74 -28.73 -14.37 -3.52
N LYS A 75 -29.27 -13.20 -3.87
CA LYS A 75 -30.68 -12.87 -3.65
C LYS A 75 -31.61 -13.72 -4.53
N ALA A 76 -31.28 -13.92 -5.80
CA ALA A 76 -32.05 -14.76 -6.72
C ALA A 76 -32.04 -16.24 -6.32
N VAL A 77 -30.93 -16.72 -5.76
CA VAL A 77 -30.82 -18.04 -5.12
C VAL A 77 -31.75 -18.11 -3.91
N HIS A 78 -31.65 -17.17 -2.98
CA HIS A 78 -32.44 -17.17 -1.75
C HIS A 78 -33.95 -17.07 -2.00
N THR A 79 -34.37 -16.36 -3.06
CA THR A 79 -35.79 -16.24 -3.43
C THR A 79 -36.30 -17.40 -4.29
N GLY A 80 -35.47 -18.39 -4.60
CA GLY A 80 -35.84 -19.54 -5.43
C GLY A 80 -36.05 -19.20 -6.92
N SER A 81 -35.64 -18.00 -7.34
CA SER A 81 -35.73 -17.54 -8.74
C SER A 81 -34.63 -18.11 -9.63
N LEU A 82 -33.58 -18.69 -9.03
CA LEU A 82 -32.51 -19.38 -9.71
C LEU A 82 -32.49 -20.85 -9.21
N PRO A 83 -32.69 -21.86 -10.06
CA PRO A 83 -32.53 -23.24 -9.64
C PRO A 83 -31.03 -23.51 -9.46
N VAL A 84 -30.57 -23.41 -8.21
CA VAL A 84 -29.20 -23.73 -7.82
C VAL A 84 -29.21 -24.81 -6.74
N ASN A 85 -28.20 -25.67 -6.75
CA ASN A 85 -27.99 -26.59 -5.65
C ASN A 85 -27.31 -25.87 -4.47
N PRO A 86 -27.36 -26.44 -3.25
CA PRO A 86 -26.73 -25.85 -2.06
C PRO A 86 -25.23 -25.58 -2.23
N ASP A 87 -24.54 -26.40 -3.03
CA ASP A 87 -23.10 -26.24 -3.30
C ASP A 87 -22.83 -24.94 -4.08
N THR A 88 -23.63 -24.65 -5.11
CA THR A 88 -23.53 -23.43 -5.92
C THR A 88 -23.85 -22.18 -5.09
N GLU A 89 -24.81 -22.28 -4.14
CA GLU A 89 -25.08 -21.19 -3.19
C GLU A 89 -23.87 -20.91 -2.30
N SER A 90 -23.23 -21.97 -1.79
CA SER A 90 -22.03 -21.85 -0.96
C SER A 90 -20.85 -21.24 -1.73
N GLU A 91 -20.61 -21.68 -2.97
CA GLU A 91 -19.57 -21.14 -3.84
C GLU A 91 -19.77 -19.65 -4.13
N LEU A 92 -21.02 -19.22 -4.39
CA LEU A 92 -21.35 -17.81 -4.60
C LEU A 92 -21.11 -16.96 -3.35
N ARG A 93 -21.49 -17.46 -2.17
CA ARG A 93 -21.22 -16.78 -0.89
C ARG A 93 -19.71 -16.65 -0.64
N SER A 94 -18.94 -17.71 -0.92
CA SER A 94 -17.47 -17.69 -0.81
C SER A 94 -16.85 -16.63 -1.73
N ALA A 95 -17.25 -16.62 -3.00
CA ALA A 95 -16.75 -15.63 -3.96
C ALA A 95 -17.06 -14.19 -3.53
N CYS A 96 -18.24 -13.94 -2.94
CA CYS A 96 -18.60 -12.67 -2.34
C CYS A 96 -17.63 -12.25 -1.22
N ALA A 97 -17.33 -13.18 -0.31
CA ALA A 97 -16.43 -12.95 0.81
C ALA A 97 -15.00 -12.68 0.34
N ASP A 98 -14.51 -13.44 -0.65
CA ASP A 98 -13.17 -13.27 -1.22
C ASP A 98 -13.00 -11.90 -1.88
N ILE A 99 -14.02 -11.43 -2.62
CA ILE A 99 -14.01 -10.09 -3.23
C ILE A 99 -13.99 -8.99 -2.15
N ALA A 100 -14.77 -9.14 -1.08
CA ALA A 100 -14.78 -8.19 0.03
C ALA A 100 -13.41 -8.14 0.75
N ALA A 101 -12.78 -9.30 0.96
CA ALA A 101 -11.45 -9.41 1.54
C ALA A 101 -10.39 -8.75 0.65
N MET A 102 -10.41 -9.02 -0.66
CA MET A 102 -9.51 -8.38 -1.63
C MET A 102 -9.65 -6.85 -1.60
N ARG A 103 -10.88 -6.33 -1.56
CA ARG A 103 -11.12 -4.88 -1.45
C ARG A 103 -10.52 -4.29 -0.18
N SER A 104 -10.73 -4.96 0.97
CA SER A 104 -10.19 -4.53 2.26
C SER A 104 -8.66 -4.49 2.27
N MET A 105 -8.01 -5.55 1.77
CA MET A 105 -6.55 -5.60 1.66
C MET A 105 -5.98 -4.46 0.80
N LEU A 106 -6.64 -4.15 -0.32
CA LEU A 106 -6.23 -3.05 -1.20
C LEU A 106 -6.38 -1.68 -0.54
N ILE A 107 -7.46 -1.44 0.21
CA ILE A 107 -7.68 -0.19 0.97
C ILE A 107 -6.57 0.01 2.01
N VAL A 108 -6.25 -1.05 2.77
CA VAL A 108 -5.19 -1.03 3.80
C VAL A 108 -3.81 -0.80 3.14
N ALA A 109 -3.51 -1.51 2.05
CA ALA A 109 -2.24 -1.38 1.34
C ALA A 109 -2.06 0.03 0.74
N LEU A 110 -3.15 0.67 0.33
CA LEU A 110 -3.14 2.06 -0.16
C LEU A 110 -3.08 3.10 0.97
N GLY A 111 -3.28 2.71 2.23
CA GLY A 111 -3.33 3.61 3.36
C GLY A 111 -4.58 4.51 3.37
N LEU A 112 -5.66 4.04 2.73
CA LEU A 112 -6.95 4.71 2.74
C LEU A 112 -7.71 4.29 4.00
N GLU A 113 -8.36 5.25 4.67
CA GLU A 113 -9.28 4.91 5.74
C GLU A 113 -10.52 4.28 5.14
N SER A 114 -10.81 3.05 5.55
CA SER A 114 -12.08 2.39 5.26
C SER A 114 -13.18 3.17 5.99
N GLU A 115 -13.90 4.04 5.29
CA GLU A 115 -15.21 4.49 5.80
C GLU A 115 -16.07 3.22 6.01
N GLY A 116 -16.30 2.92 7.29
CA GLY A 116 -17.23 1.89 7.73
C GLY A 116 -18.68 2.30 7.42
N PRO A 117 -19.62 1.33 7.55
CA PRO A 117 -20.92 1.29 6.89
C PRO A 117 -21.85 2.47 7.14
#